data_AF-A0A7S0FNZ2-F1
#
_entry.id   AF-A0A7S0FNZ2-F1
#
_cell.length_a   1.000
_cell.length_b   1.000
_cell.length_c   1.000
_cell.angle_alpha   90.00
_cell.angle_beta   90.00
_cell.angle_gamma   90.00
#
_symmetry.space_group_name_H-M   'P 1'
#
loop_
_entity.id
_entity.type
_entity.pdbx_description
1 polymer ?
#
loop_
_entity_poly.entity_id
_entity_poly.type
_entity_poly.pdbx_seq_one_letter_code
_entity_poly.pdbx_strand_id
1 'polypeptide(L)'
;EDDAQRAAAVGGYHAYAPPRDPLLAHPPGEFIIPTLPSLVTINHSIPLFKLQPSIRALVPHAVDRAIKEVISAVVERSVTISCLTTREMVTKDFAMEADENTLKKAAQWMVSSVAGSLALVTCREPLRVSLTNHVWNLLSPYCPSMDVNDTAALDQVVHILSSENLELGCSLIEKAVVDKALRDIEVSIAPALEARREQRARNPNAQFYDPNYMQASRWPQALPEMLRPKPGPVSAQQLKVYKDFNTLPTGTTRVRLPASLPPLN
;
A
#
# COMPACT_ATOMS: atom_id res chain seq x y z
N GLU A 1 -74.76 19.94 -14.24
CA GLU A 1 -74.28 18.73 -14.92
C GLU A 1 -74.28 19.01 -16.41
N ASP A 2 -73.21 18.90 -17.18
CA ASP A 2 -71.83 18.51 -16.93
C ASP A 2 -71.11 18.77 -18.27
N ASP A 3 -70.30 19.83 -18.41
CA ASP A 3 -69.40 20.00 -19.58
C ASP A 3 -68.37 21.14 -19.42
N ALA A 4 -67.93 21.39 -18.18
CA ALA A 4 -66.95 22.44 -17.86
C ALA A 4 -65.55 21.89 -17.49
N GLN A 5 -65.23 20.63 -17.82
CA GLN A 5 -64.01 20.00 -17.31
C GLN A 5 -63.30 19.05 -18.28
N ARG A 6 -63.06 19.46 -19.54
CA ARG A 6 -62.12 18.71 -20.41
C ARG A 6 -61.75 19.49 -21.69
N ALA A 7 -60.72 20.33 -21.62
CA ALA A 7 -59.78 20.62 -22.72
C ALA A 7 -58.89 21.84 -22.37
N ALA A 8 -57.93 21.65 -21.48
CA ALA A 8 -56.82 22.59 -21.32
C ALA A 8 -55.55 21.80 -21.03
N ALA A 9 -54.83 21.35 -22.07
CA ALA A 9 -53.40 21.05 -22.03
C ALA A 9 -52.92 20.44 -23.36
N VAL A 10 -52.70 21.26 -24.39
CA VAL A 10 -51.69 20.93 -25.42
C VAL A 10 -50.99 22.22 -25.82
N GLY A 11 -49.79 22.44 -25.27
CA GLY A 11 -48.99 23.63 -25.56
C GLY A 11 -47.89 23.82 -24.53
N GLY A 12 -46.89 22.94 -24.53
CA GLY A 12 -45.71 23.06 -23.69
C GLY A 12 -44.46 22.73 -24.51
N TYR A 13 -43.71 23.76 -24.88
CA TYR A 13 -42.34 23.64 -25.40
C TYR A 13 -41.49 22.90 -24.37
N HIS A 14 -41.21 21.61 -24.59
CA HIS A 14 -40.23 20.88 -23.81
C HIS A 14 -38.83 21.35 -24.23
N ALA A 15 -38.26 22.25 -23.43
CA ALA A 15 -36.83 22.49 -23.43
C ALA A 15 -36.12 21.15 -23.16
N TYR A 16 -35.30 20.71 -24.11
CA TYR A 16 -34.37 19.60 -23.91
C TYR A 16 -33.40 19.98 -22.79
N ALA A 17 -33.67 19.53 -21.57
CA ALA A 17 -32.67 19.50 -20.52
C ALA A 17 -31.66 18.39 -20.86
N PRO A 18 -30.34 18.64 -20.78
CA PRO A 18 -29.36 17.60 -21.02
C PRO A 18 -29.53 16.46 -19.99
N PRO A 19 -29.26 15.20 -20.36
CA PRO A 19 -29.40 14.07 -19.45
C PRO A 19 -28.47 14.28 -18.24
N ARG A 20 -29.04 14.18 -17.04
CA ARG A 20 -28.26 14.18 -15.79
C ARG A 20 -27.36 12.95 -15.79
N ASP A 21 -26.06 13.22 -15.86
CA ASP A 21 -24.97 12.24 -15.86
C ASP A 21 -25.09 11.30 -14.63
N PRO A 22 -25.30 9.99 -14.78
CA PRO A 22 -25.39 9.05 -13.65
C PRO A 22 -24.09 8.97 -12.84
N LEU A 23 -22.96 9.42 -13.39
CA LEU A 23 -21.66 9.47 -12.73
C LEU A 23 -21.55 10.59 -11.68
N LEU A 24 -22.45 11.57 -11.68
CA LEU A 24 -22.54 12.64 -10.68
C LEU A 24 -23.42 12.28 -9.47
N ALA A 25 -24.08 11.11 -9.47
CA ALA A 25 -25.10 10.74 -8.49
C ALA A 25 -24.59 9.97 -7.26
N HIS A 26 -23.30 9.61 -7.21
CA HIS A 26 -22.71 9.08 -5.98
C HIS A 26 -22.20 10.25 -5.13
N PRO A 27 -22.50 10.31 -3.81
CA PRO A 27 -21.81 11.25 -2.94
C PRO A 27 -20.30 11.07 -3.14
N PRO A 28 -19.45 12.11 -3.04
CA PRO A 28 -18.01 11.93 -3.09
C PRO A 28 -17.66 10.99 -1.94
N GLY A 29 -17.40 9.72 -2.29
CA GLY A 29 -16.89 8.76 -1.33
C GLY A 29 -15.60 9.34 -0.78
N GLU A 30 -15.44 9.27 0.54
CA GLU A 30 -14.23 9.76 1.19
C GLU A 30 -13.02 9.10 0.52
N PHE A 31 -12.08 9.93 0.07
CA PHE A 31 -10.83 9.44 -0.50
C PHE A 31 -10.13 8.56 0.53
N ILE A 32 -9.40 7.52 0.10
CA ILE A 32 -8.53 6.74 1.04
C ILE A 32 -7.61 7.71 1.80
N ILE A 33 -7.24 8.80 1.13
CA ILE A 33 -6.46 9.90 1.70
C ILE A 33 -7.17 11.21 1.39
N PRO A 34 -7.55 12.00 2.41
CA PRO A 34 -8.17 13.31 2.20
C PRO A 34 -7.36 14.27 1.30
N THR A 35 -6.03 14.11 1.27
CA THR A 35 -5.10 14.88 0.43
C THR A 35 -4.75 14.21 -0.90
N LEU A 36 -5.35 13.07 -1.27
CA LEU A 36 -5.09 12.41 -2.56
C LEU A 36 -5.22 13.38 -3.75
N PRO A 37 -6.24 14.26 -3.81
CA PRO A 37 -6.39 15.18 -4.94
C PRO A 37 -5.21 16.14 -5.15
N SER A 38 -4.43 16.46 -4.11
CA SER A 38 -3.26 17.33 -4.22
C SER A 38 -1.96 16.59 -4.55
N LEU A 39 -1.97 15.25 -4.48
CA LEU A 39 -0.82 14.40 -4.81
C LEU A 39 -0.85 13.89 -6.25
N VAL A 40 -2.04 13.82 -6.85
CA VAL A 40 -2.24 13.32 -8.22
C VAL A 40 -1.60 14.29 -9.23
N THR A 41 -0.78 13.73 -10.11
CA THR A 41 -0.16 14.48 -11.21
C THR A 41 -1.11 14.49 -12.40
N ILE A 42 -1.36 15.69 -12.94
CA ILE A 42 -2.23 15.88 -14.11
C ILE A 42 -1.49 16.70 -15.14
N ASN A 43 -1.18 16.10 -16.30
CA ASN A 43 -0.57 16.80 -17.41
C ASN A 43 -1.51 17.86 -18.01
N HIS A 44 -1.12 19.14 -17.89
CA HIS A 44 -1.89 20.28 -18.37
C HIS A 44 -1.89 20.44 -19.90
N SER A 45 -1.06 19.67 -20.60
CA SER A 45 -0.93 19.73 -22.07
C SER A 45 -2.02 18.94 -22.78
N ILE A 46 -2.78 18.11 -22.06
CA ILE A 46 -3.84 17.27 -22.62
C ILE A 46 -4.97 18.16 -23.20
N PRO A 47 -5.26 18.09 -24.51
CA PRO A 47 -6.27 18.92 -25.16
C PRO A 47 -7.68 18.74 -24.57
N LEU A 48 -8.01 17.52 -24.13
CA LEU A 48 -9.31 17.21 -23.51
C LEU A 48 -9.61 18.07 -22.28
N PHE A 49 -8.60 18.40 -21.47
CA PHE A 49 -8.77 19.25 -20.29
C PHE A 49 -8.92 20.73 -20.61
N LYS A 50 -8.46 21.17 -21.79
CA LYS A 50 -8.70 22.54 -22.28
C LYS A 50 -10.13 22.69 -22.77
N LEU A 51 -10.65 21.65 -23.42
CA LEU A 51 -12.04 21.63 -23.92
C LEU A 51 -13.05 21.50 -22.78
N GLN A 52 -12.78 20.62 -21.80
CA GLN A 52 -13.67 20.40 -20.67
C GLN A 52 -12.90 20.34 -19.33
N PRO A 53 -12.71 21.50 -18.66
CA PRO A 53 -11.96 21.58 -17.41
C PRO A 53 -12.55 20.77 -16.25
N SER A 54 -13.85 20.47 -16.27
CA SER A 54 -14.51 19.72 -15.19
C SER A 54 -14.04 18.26 -15.08
N ILE A 55 -13.63 17.64 -16.20
CA ILE A 55 -13.12 16.26 -16.22
C ILE A 55 -11.84 16.13 -15.39
N ARG A 56 -11.05 17.20 -15.33
CA ARG A 56 -9.82 17.23 -14.54
C ARG A 56 -10.07 16.91 -13.06
N ALA A 57 -11.15 17.44 -12.48
CA ALA A 57 -11.48 17.22 -11.08
C ALA A 57 -11.87 15.76 -10.78
N LEU A 58 -12.15 14.98 -11.82
CA LEU A 58 -12.55 13.59 -11.72
C LEU A 58 -11.35 12.62 -11.74
N VAL A 59 -10.19 13.02 -12.28
CA VAL A 59 -8.97 12.17 -12.34
C VAL A 59 -8.55 11.62 -10.97
N PRO A 60 -8.54 12.41 -9.87
CA PRO A 60 -8.22 11.86 -8.55
C PRO A 60 -9.17 10.76 -8.08
N HIS A 61 -10.44 10.77 -8.53
CA HIS A 61 -11.41 9.75 -8.17
C HIS A 61 -11.14 8.42 -8.89
N ALA A 62 -10.65 8.46 -10.15
CA ALA A 62 -10.20 7.24 -10.84
C ALA A 62 -8.98 6.62 -10.15
N VAL A 63 -8.02 7.46 -9.73
CA VAL A 63 -6.84 7.00 -8.98
C VAL A 63 -7.24 6.39 -7.63
N ASP A 64 -8.14 7.04 -6.90
CA ASP A 64 -8.66 6.52 -5.62
C ASP A 64 -9.31 5.14 -5.77
N ARG A 65 -10.18 4.98 -6.76
CA ARG A 65 -10.86 3.71 -7.04
C ARG A 65 -9.87 2.61 -7.41
N ALA A 66 -8.87 2.93 -8.23
CA ALA A 66 -7.85 1.97 -8.62
C ALA A 66 -7.02 1.48 -7.43
N ILE A 67 -6.67 2.37 -6.50
CA ILE A 67 -5.96 2.00 -5.28
C ILE A 67 -6.85 1.15 -4.37
N LYS A 68 -8.12 1.54 -4.14
CA LYS A 68 -9.09 0.78 -3.32
C LYS A 68 -9.27 -0.66 -3.80
N GLU A 69 -9.28 -0.85 -5.12
CA GLU A 69 -9.43 -2.18 -5.74
C GLU A 69 -8.24 -3.11 -5.42
N VAL A 70 -7.01 -2.57 -5.42
CA VAL A 70 -5.78 -3.36 -5.33
C VAL A 70 -5.28 -3.50 -3.89
N ILE A 71 -5.45 -2.46 -3.06
CA ILE A 71 -4.76 -2.32 -1.77
C ILE A 71 -5.05 -3.48 -0.80
N SER A 72 -6.31 -3.91 -0.69
CA SER A 72 -6.71 -4.93 0.30
C SER A 72 -5.97 -6.25 0.12
N ALA A 73 -5.98 -6.80 -1.10
CA ALA A 73 -5.34 -8.08 -1.39
C ALA A 73 -3.81 -8.01 -1.29
N VAL A 74 -3.21 -6.87 -1.65
CA VAL A 74 -1.76 -6.67 -1.51
C VAL A 74 -1.36 -6.58 -0.05
N VAL A 75 -2.13 -5.85 0.77
CA VAL A 75 -1.89 -5.70 2.21
C VAL A 75 -1.96 -7.03 2.94
N GLU A 76 -3.03 -7.80 2.73
CA GLU A 76 -3.20 -9.08 3.43
C GLU A 76 -2.05 -10.05 3.13
N ARG A 77 -1.72 -10.25 1.84
CA ARG A 77 -0.67 -11.19 1.42
C ARG A 77 0.72 -10.73 1.85
N SER A 78 1.06 -9.47 1.61
CA SER A 78 2.41 -8.97 1.85
C SER A 78 2.75 -8.93 3.35
N VAL A 79 1.79 -8.52 4.19
CA VAL A 79 1.98 -8.48 5.64
C VAL A 79 2.17 -9.88 6.20
N THR A 80 1.33 -10.84 5.78
CA THR A 80 1.43 -12.23 6.26
C THR A 80 2.79 -12.84 5.95
N ILE A 81 3.26 -12.75 4.70
CA ILE A 81 4.56 -13.30 4.28
C ILE A 81 5.70 -12.61 5.03
N SER A 82 5.66 -11.28 5.14
CA SER A 82 6.76 -10.49 5.71
C SER A 82 6.88 -10.69 7.22
N CYS A 83 5.76 -10.71 7.95
CA CYS A 83 5.75 -10.93 9.39
C CYS A 83 6.19 -12.34 9.74
N LEU A 84 5.69 -13.36 9.01
CA LEU A 84 6.12 -14.75 9.19
C LEU A 84 7.64 -14.87 8.97
N THR A 85 8.12 -14.41 7.82
CA THR A 85 9.55 -14.49 7.47
C THR A 85 10.42 -13.75 8.49
N THR A 86 10.02 -12.54 8.88
CA THR A 86 10.79 -11.73 9.84
C THR A 86 10.83 -12.37 11.21
N ARG A 87 9.70 -12.91 11.71
CA ARG A 87 9.66 -13.62 12.98
C ARG A 87 10.65 -14.78 12.96
N GLU A 88 10.51 -15.72 12.02
CA GLU A 88 11.34 -16.93 11.98
C GLU A 88 12.84 -16.61 11.86
N MET A 89 13.20 -15.59 11.09
CA MET A 89 14.58 -15.14 10.93
C MET A 89 15.13 -14.51 12.20
N VAL A 90 14.40 -13.54 12.77
CA VAL A 90 14.86 -12.79 13.94
C VAL A 90 14.88 -13.66 15.20
N THR A 91 13.88 -14.51 15.44
CA THR A 91 13.88 -15.36 16.65
C THR A 91 15.02 -16.36 16.62
N LYS A 92 15.40 -16.85 15.43
CA LYS A 92 16.55 -17.74 15.23
C LYS A 92 17.88 -17.00 15.41
N ASP A 93 18.09 -15.89 14.70
CA ASP A 93 19.37 -15.17 14.72
C ASP A 93 19.65 -14.52 16.08
N PHE A 94 18.60 -14.18 16.84
CA PHE A 94 18.68 -13.61 18.19
C PHE A 94 18.38 -14.63 19.30
N ALA A 95 18.45 -15.94 19.03
CA ALA A 95 18.11 -16.99 20.01
C ALA A 95 18.94 -16.95 21.31
N MET A 96 20.14 -16.34 21.28
CA MET A 96 21.01 -16.15 22.45
C MET A 96 21.05 -14.70 22.96
N GLU A 97 20.31 -13.78 22.34
CA GLU A 97 20.25 -12.37 22.75
C GLU A 97 19.30 -12.19 23.94
N ALA A 98 19.78 -11.58 25.01
CA ALA A 98 19.01 -11.34 26.23
C ALA A 98 18.23 -10.02 26.20
N ASP A 99 18.70 -9.02 25.44
CA ASP A 99 17.99 -7.74 25.32
C ASP A 99 16.83 -7.83 24.31
N GLU A 100 15.62 -7.71 24.84
CA GLU A 100 14.38 -7.71 24.06
C GLU A 100 14.28 -6.50 23.11
N ASN A 101 14.90 -5.36 23.47
CA ASN A 101 14.83 -4.15 22.66
C ASN A 101 15.66 -4.28 21.39
N THR A 102 16.81 -4.94 21.49
CA THR A 102 17.65 -5.26 20.33
C THR A 102 16.90 -6.15 19.35
N LEU A 103 16.23 -7.20 19.84
CA LEU A 103 15.39 -8.06 19.00
C LEU A 103 14.23 -7.27 18.37
N LYS A 104 13.50 -6.49 19.16
CA LYS A 104 12.36 -5.69 18.69
C LYS A 104 12.77 -4.74 17.56
N LYS A 105 13.88 -4.02 17.73
CA LYS A 105 14.41 -3.09 16.71
C LYS A 105 14.83 -3.82 15.44
N ALA A 106 15.52 -4.96 15.56
CA ALA A 106 15.92 -5.76 14.41
C ALA A 106 14.71 -6.27 13.61
N ALA A 107 13.65 -6.71 14.29
CA ALA A 107 12.39 -7.10 13.67
C ALA A 107 11.71 -5.93 12.94
N GLN A 108 11.65 -4.74 13.55
CA GLN A 108 11.06 -3.55 12.93
C GLN A 108 11.82 -3.12 11.67
N TRP A 109 13.16 -3.10 11.70
CA TRP A 109 13.97 -2.76 10.53
C TRP A 109 13.77 -3.75 9.38
N MET A 110 13.84 -5.05 9.69
CA MET A 110 13.68 -6.09 8.69
C MET A 110 12.26 -6.10 8.09
N VAL A 111 11.22 -6.11 8.93
CA VAL A 111 9.84 -6.22 8.43
C VAL A 111 9.48 -5.04 7.53
N SER A 112 9.92 -3.83 7.87
CA SER A 112 9.63 -2.63 7.09
C SER A 112 10.23 -2.71 5.69
N SER A 113 11.48 -3.18 5.58
CA SER A 113 12.16 -3.33 4.30
C SER A 113 11.57 -4.46 3.46
N VAL A 114 11.31 -5.62 4.08
CA VAL A 114 10.79 -6.80 3.38
C VAL A 114 9.36 -6.54 2.90
N ALA A 115 8.50 -6.01 3.76
CA ALA A 115 7.11 -5.73 3.44
C ALA A 115 6.98 -4.64 2.37
N GLY A 116 7.78 -3.58 2.45
CA GLY A 116 7.79 -2.51 1.44
C GLY A 116 8.23 -3.02 0.06
N SER A 117 9.34 -3.76 0.01
CA SER A 117 9.84 -4.33 -1.24
C SER A 117 8.85 -5.30 -1.88
N LEU A 118 8.23 -6.17 -1.07
CA LEU A 118 7.23 -7.13 -1.53
C LEU A 118 5.96 -6.43 -2.03
N ALA A 119 5.51 -5.38 -1.34
CA ALA A 119 4.35 -4.60 -1.76
C ALA A 119 4.55 -3.95 -3.13
N LEU A 120 5.70 -3.31 -3.36
CA LEU A 120 6.01 -2.61 -4.60
C LEU A 120 5.99 -3.56 -5.82
N VAL A 121 6.61 -4.73 -5.70
CA VAL A 121 6.62 -5.73 -6.77
C VAL A 121 5.21 -6.32 -6.99
N THR A 122 4.44 -6.53 -5.93
CA THR A 122 3.12 -7.16 -6.01
C THR A 122 2.06 -6.23 -6.57
N CYS A 123 2.07 -4.94 -6.22
CA CYS A 123 1.00 -4.01 -6.60
C CYS A 123 1.17 -3.36 -7.97
N ARG A 124 2.39 -3.25 -8.49
CA ARG A 124 2.69 -2.46 -9.69
C ARG A 124 1.89 -2.88 -10.92
N GLU A 125 1.85 -4.17 -11.19
CA GLU A 125 1.14 -4.72 -12.35
C GLU A 125 -0.39 -4.59 -12.22
N PRO A 126 -1.02 -5.10 -11.14
CA PRO A 126 -2.45 -4.91 -10.93
C PRO A 126 -2.89 -3.44 -10.91
N LEU A 127 -2.11 -2.57 -10.28
CA LEU A 127 -2.44 -1.15 -10.19
C LEU A 127 -2.40 -0.46 -11.54
N ARG A 128 -1.44 -0.80 -12.40
CA ARG A 128 -1.39 -0.23 -13.75
C ARG A 128 -2.61 -0.61 -14.58
N VAL A 129 -3.04 -1.87 -14.50
CA VAL A 129 -4.25 -2.35 -15.19
C VAL A 129 -5.49 -1.64 -14.66
N SER A 130 -5.64 -1.57 -13.32
CA SER A 130 -6.77 -0.91 -12.68
C SER A 130 -6.83 0.59 -12.99
N LEU A 131 -5.69 1.30 -12.92
CA LEU A 131 -5.60 2.72 -13.30
C LEU A 131 -6.05 2.95 -14.75
N THR A 132 -5.54 2.15 -15.68
CA THR A 132 -5.88 2.24 -17.11
C THR A 132 -7.40 2.09 -17.30
N ASN A 133 -8.01 1.09 -16.66
CA ASN A 133 -9.44 0.82 -16.76
C ASN A 133 -10.30 1.94 -16.15
N HIS A 134 -9.96 2.41 -14.94
CA HIS A 134 -10.75 3.46 -14.27
C HIS A 134 -10.63 4.81 -14.97
N VAL A 135 -9.45 5.17 -15.45
CA VAL A 135 -9.25 6.41 -16.22
C VAL A 135 -9.96 6.31 -17.58
N TRP A 136 -9.87 5.17 -18.27
CA TRP A 136 -10.61 4.94 -19.52
C TRP A 136 -12.12 5.10 -19.32
N ASN A 137 -12.71 4.41 -18.36
CA ASN A 137 -14.15 4.45 -18.09
C ASN A 137 -14.63 5.86 -17.69
N LEU A 138 -13.75 6.65 -17.09
CA LEU A 138 -14.03 8.03 -16.71
C LEU A 138 -14.01 8.98 -17.92
N LEU A 139 -13.08 8.77 -18.85
CA LEU A 139 -12.86 9.67 -19.99
C LEU A 139 -13.71 9.32 -21.22
N SER A 140 -14.01 8.03 -21.44
CA SER A 140 -14.76 7.55 -22.61
C SER A 140 -16.10 8.27 -22.85
N PRO A 141 -16.94 8.56 -21.83
CA PRO A 141 -18.21 9.26 -22.02
C PRO A 141 -18.07 10.70 -22.54
N TYR A 142 -16.90 11.32 -22.35
CA TYR A 142 -16.64 12.69 -22.73
C TYR A 142 -15.97 12.81 -24.10
N CYS A 143 -15.71 11.69 -24.77
CA CYS A 143 -15.22 11.68 -26.14
C CYS A 143 -16.42 11.62 -27.11
N PRO A 144 -16.66 12.66 -27.92
CA PRO A 144 -17.89 12.82 -28.71
C PRO A 144 -18.03 11.83 -29.88
N SER A 145 -16.93 11.22 -30.35
CA SER A 145 -16.89 10.22 -31.41
C SER A 145 -15.96 9.07 -31.03
N MET A 146 -16.39 7.83 -31.27
CA MET A 146 -15.60 6.61 -31.10
C MET A 146 -14.99 6.17 -32.43
N ASP A 147 -14.53 7.14 -33.22
CA ASP A 147 -13.78 6.85 -34.45
C ASP A 147 -12.38 6.32 -34.08
N VAL A 148 -11.75 5.59 -35.00
CA VAL A 148 -10.45 4.92 -34.75
C VAL A 148 -9.38 5.92 -34.28
N ASN A 149 -9.36 7.13 -34.84
CA ASN A 149 -8.40 8.17 -34.48
C ASN A 149 -8.66 8.77 -33.09
N ASP A 150 -9.92 8.98 -32.72
CA ASP A 150 -10.30 9.53 -31.42
C ASP A 150 -10.09 8.51 -30.29
N THR A 151 -10.34 7.24 -30.58
CA THR A 151 -10.06 6.11 -29.69
C THR A 151 -8.56 6.00 -29.40
N ALA A 152 -7.71 6.13 -30.43
CA ALA A 152 -6.26 6.11 -30.25
C ALA A 152 -5.75 7.33 -29.46
N ALA A 153 -6.34 8.51 -29.65
CA ALA A 153 -6.02 9.70 -28.88
C ALA A 153 -6.42 9.53 -27.40
N LEU A 154 -7.58 8.93 -27.13
CA LEU A 154 -8.04 8.61 -25.78
C LEU A 154 -7.10 7.61 -25.09
N ASP A 155 -6.71 6.54 -25.78
CA ASP A 155 -5.74 5.55 -25.29
C ASP A 155 -4.43 6.21 -24.86
N GLN A 156 -3.92 7.14 -25.68
CA GLN A 156 -2.70 7.88 -25.36
C GLN A 156 -2.85 8.71 -24.07
N VAL A 157 -3.98 9.40 -23.90
CA VAL A 157 -4.27 10.20 -22.69
C VAL A 157 -4.37 9.30 -21.46
N VAL A 158 -5.09 8.17 -21.55
CA VAL A 158 -5.22 7.20 -20.47
C VAL A 158 -3.85 6.66 -20.07
N HIS A 159 -2.99 6.34 -21.05
CA HIS A 159 -1.65 5.84 -20.79
C HIS A 159 -0.78 6.87 -20.04
N ILE A 160 -0.80 8.13 -20.48
CA ILE A 160 -0.06 9.22 -19.82
C ILE A 160 -0.51 9.36 -18.36
N LEU A 161 -1.81 9.49 -18.13
CA LEU A 161 -2.37 9.68 -16.78
C LEU A 161 -2.09 8.49 -15.87
N SER A 162 -2.20 7.28 -16.39
CA SER A 162 -1.92 6.05 -15.63
C SER A 162 -0.44 5.94 -15.28
N SER A 163 0.45 6.23 -16.23
CA SER A 163 1.90 6.19 -16.01
C SER A 163 2.38 7.25 -15.01
N GLU A 164 1.85 8.47 -15.10
CA GLU A 164 2.21 9.58 -14.20
C GLU A 164 1.78 9.33 -12.74
N ASN A 165 0.72 8.54 -12.52
CA ASN A 165 0.16 8.29 -11.19
C ASN A 165 0.46 6.89 -10.62
N LEU A 166 1.12 6.02 -11.39
CA LEU A 166 1.44 4.65 -10.97
C LEU A 166 2.36 4.64 -9.74
N GLU A 167 3.44 5.44 -9.75
CA GLU A 167 4.39 5.47 -8.63
C GLU A 167 3.78 6.06 -7.34
N LEU A 168 2.85 7.01 -7.48
CA LEU A 168 2.09 7.52 -6.35
C LEU A 168 1.27 6.40 -5.71
N GLY A 169 0.47 5.69 -6.51
CA GLY A 169 -0.36 4.60 -5.99
C GLY A 169 0.46 3.46 -5.39
N CYS A 170 1.59 3.09 -6.01
CA CYS A 170 2.54 2.11 -5.45
C CYS A 170 3.09 2.57 -4.09
N SER A 171 3.49 3.84 -3.97
CA SER A 171 4.02 4.40 -2.72
C SER A 171 2.98 4.42 -1.60
N LEU A 172 1.70 4.68 -1.94
CA LEU A 172 0.61 4.67 -0.97
C LEU A 172 0.30 3.25 -0.48
N ILE A 173 0.24 2.28 -1.38
CA ILE A 173 0.06 0.87 -1.02
C ILE A 173 1.24 0.39 -0.17
N GLU A 174 2.48 0.69 -0.58
CA GLU A 174 3.69 0.36 0.19
C GLU A 174 3.59 0.87 1.63
N LYS A 175 3.20 2.14 1.81
CA LYS A 175 3.02 2.73 3.14
C LYS A 175 1.98 1.95 3.97
N ALA A 176 0.82 1.63 3.38
CA ALA A 176 -0.23 0.86 4.06
C ALA A 176 0.28 -0.49 4.55
N VAL A 177 1.01 -1.19 3.68
CA VAL A 177 1.60 -2.50 3.97
C VAL A 177 2.61 -2.40 5.11
N VAL A 178 3.54 -1.45 5.04
CA VAL A 178 4.59 -1.26 6.05
C VAL A 178 4.01 -0.88 7.40
N ASP A 179 3.06 0.06 7.44
CA ASP A 179 2.42 0.50 8.68
C ASP A 179 1.67 -0.65 9.37
N LYS A 180 0.96 -1.49 8.60
CA LYS A 180 0.30 -2.68 9.14
C LYS A 180 1.30 -3.75 9.56
N ALA A 181 2.33 -4.01 8.77
CA ALA A 181 3.36 -5.00 9.10
C ALA A 181 4.12 -4.65 10.39
N LEU A 182 4.38 -3.36 10.64
CA LEU A 182 4.99 -2.88 11.89
C LEU A 182 4.12 -3.15 13.12
N ARG A 183 2.78 -3.11 12.99
CA ARG A 183 1.87 -3.47 14.08
C ARG A 183 1.82 -4.99 14.28
N ASP A 184 1.67 -5.72 13.18
CA ASP A 184 1.47 -7.17 13.22
C ASP A 184 2.75 -7.91 13.67
N ILE A 185 3.95 -7.38 13.34
CA ILE A 185 5.21 -7.99 13.79
C ILE A 185 5.35 -7.93 15.30
N GLU A 186 4.91 -6.85 15.96
CA GLU A 186 5.03 -6.70 17.42
C GLU A 186 4.20 -7.77 18.15
N VAL A 187 3.01 -8.06 17.63
CA VAL A 187 2.17 -9.17 18.12
C VAL A 187 2.86 -10.51 17.84
N SER A 188 3.39 -10.67 16.63
CA SER A 188 4.02 -11.92 16.20
C SER A 188 5.29 -12.28 16.98
N ILE A 189 6.03 -11.31 17.50
CA ILE A 189 7.26 -11.55 18.30
C ILE A 189 7.01 -11.43 19.81
N ALA A 190 5.82 -11.04 20.26
CA ALA A 190 5.50 -10.84 21.68
C ALA A 190 5.89 -12.04 22.57
N PRO A 191 5.62 -13.30 22.19
CA PRO A 191 6.03 -14.46 23.01
C PRO A 191 7.55 -14.54 23.20
N ALA A 192 8.33 -14.17 22.17
CA ALA A 192 9.78 -14.17 22.24
C ALA A 192 10.32 -13.03 23.14
N LEU A 193 9.64 -11.88 23.16
CA LEU A 193 9.98 -10.77 24.05
C LEU A 193 9.65 -11.13 25.51
N GLU A 194 8.50 -11.75 25.76
CA GLU A 194 8.06 -12.19 27.09
C GLU A 194 9.01 -13.24 27.69
N ALA A 195 9.43 -14.23 26.90
CA ALA A 195 10.40 -15.22 27.34
C ALA A 195 11.72 -14.59 27.86
N ARG A 196 12.18 -13.51 27.21
CA ARG A 196 13.36 -12.74 27.63
C ARG A 196 13.11 -11.97 28.92
N ARG A 197 11.93 -11.35 29.08
CA ARG A 197 11.53 -10.64 30.31
C ARG A 197 11.46 -11.57 31.50
N GLU A 198 10.82 -12.71 31.35
CA GLU A 198 10.70 -13.71 32.41
C GLU A 198 12.05 -14.24 32.85
N GLN A 199 12.93 -14.54 31.89
CA GLN A 199 14.29 -15.01 32.18
C GLN A 199 15.11 -13.95 32.91
N ARG A 200 15.04 -12.68 32.47
CA ARG A 200 15.69 -11.55 33.15
C ARG A 200 15.14 -11.33 34.57
N ALA A 201 13.83 -11.48 34.77
CA ALA A 201 13.19 -11.35 36.07
C ALA A 201 13.59 -12.48 37.04
N ARG A 202 13.74 -13.71 36.53
CA ARG A 202 14.19 -14.86 37.32
C ARG A 202 15.67 -14.78 37.67
N ASN A 203 16.52 -14.39 36.72
CA ASN A 203 17.96 -14.29 36.94
C ASN A 203 18.61 -13.25 36.02
N PRO A 204 18.81 -12.00 36.49
CA PRO A 204 19.34 -10.90 35.68
C PRO A 204 20.73 -11.15 35.09
N ASN A 205 21.54 -12.01 35.72
CA ASN A 205 22.92 -12.30 35.31
C ASN A 205 23.02 -13.57 34.45
N ALA A 206 21.92 -14.27 34.19
CA ALA A 206 21.94 -15.48 33.39
C ALA A 206 21.94 -15.14 31.89
N GLN A 207 22.69 -15.92 31.12
CA GLN A 207 22.64 -15.86 29.66
C GLN A 207 21.27 -16.33 29.17
N PHE A 208 20.69 -15.61 28.22
CA PHE A 208 19.45 -16.03 27.57
C PHE A 208 19.73 -17.11 26.52
N TYR A 209 18.89 -18.14 26.52
CA TYR A 209 18.86 -19.17 25.49
C TYR A 209 17.40 -19.50 25.19
N ASP A 210 17.02 -19.39 23.92
CA ASP A 210 15.69 -19.81 23.50
C ASP A 210 15.58 -21.35 23.52
N PRO A 211 14.71 -21.92 24.35
CA PRO A 211 14.58 -23.37 24.49
C PRO A 211 14.13 -24.05 23.19
N ASN A 212 13.35 -23.37 22.35
CA ASN A 212 12.89 -23.93 21.08
C ASN A 212 14.05 -24.19 20.12
N TYR A 213 15.10 -23.36 20.18
CA TYR A 213 16.27 -23.55 19.33
C TYR A 213 17.33 -24.44 19.98
N MET A 214 17.53 -24.37 21.30
CA MET A 214 18.59 -25.16 21.96
C MET A 214 18.21 -26.63 22.21
N GLN A 215 16.91 -26.94 22.38
CA GLN A 215 16.47 -28.29 22.75
C GLN A 215 15.69 -28.99 21.64
N ALA A 216 14.91 -28.27 20.84
CA ALA A 216 14.06 -28.86 19.82
C ALA A 216 14.70 -28.92 18.42
N SER A 217 15.90 -28.37 18.23
CA SER A 217 16.57 -28.31 16.93
C SER A 217 17.95 -28.95 16.93
N ARG A 218 18.37 -29.49 15.77
CA ARG A 218 19.76 -29.89 15.53
C ARG A 218 20.68 -28.67 15.40
N TRP A 219 20.09 -27.51 15.13
CA TRP A 219 20.77 -26.22 15.24
C TRP A 219 20.91 -25.84 16.73
N PRO A 220 22.02 -25.25 17.18
CA PRO A 220 23.20 -24.87 16.42
C PRO A 220 24.30 -25.95 16.38
N GLN A 221 24.12 -27.11 17.02
CA GLN A 221 25.15 -28.16 17.12
C GLN A 221 25.58 -28.73 15.77
N ALA A 222 24.69 -28.73 14.78
CA ALA A 222 24.99 -29.15 13.41
C ALA A 222 25.87 -28.16 12.63
N LEU A 223 26.10 -26.94 13.15
CA LEU A 223 26.94 -25.94 12.47
C LEU A 223 28.42 -26.14 12.80
N PRO A 224 29.32 -25.93 11.80
CA PRO A 224 30.75 -25.79 12.05
C PRO A 224 31.03 -24.70 13.09
N GLU A 225 32.11 -24.87 13.86
CA GLU A 225 32.50 -23.95 14.95
C GLU A 225 32.50 -22.47 14.53
N MET A 226 32.96 -22.18 13.32
CA MET A 226 33.04 -20.80 12.79
C MET A 226 31.67 -20.13 12.56
N LEU A 227 30.63 -20.92 12.33
CA LEU A 227 29.27 -20.44 12.05
C LEU A 227 28.33 -20.61 13.24
N ARG A 228 28.80 -21.26 14.31
CA ARG A 228 28.00 -21.47 15.51
C ARG A 228 27.74 -20.11 16.18
N PRO A 229 26.48 -19.78 16.52
CA PRO A 229 26.17 -18.62 17.33
C PRO A 229 26.96 -18.67 18.64
N LYS A 230 27.60 -17.56 18.98
CA LYS A 230 28.33 -17.43 20.23
C LYS A 230 27.35 -17.06 21.34
N PRO A 231 27.47 -17.65 22.54
CA PRO A 231 26.77 -17.15 23.72
C PRO A 231 27.08 -15.66 23.94
N GLY A 232 26.05 -14.90 24.32
CA GLY A 232 26.16 -13.47 24.56
C GLY A 232 25.36 -12.63 23.58
N PRO A 233 25.53 -11.30 23.65
CA PRO A 233 24.84 -10.38 22.77
C PRO A 233 25.30 -10.54 21.32
N VAL A 234 24.41 -10.21 20.39
CA VAL A 234 24.70 -10.25 18.95
C VAL A 234 25.83 -9.27 18.62
N SER A 235 26.81 -9.73 17.83
CA SER A 235 27.96 -8.89 17.46
C SER A 235 27.53 -7.68 16.63
N ALA A 236 28.31 -6.60 16.69
CA ALA A 236 28.05 -5.39 15.90
C ALA A 236 27.99 -5.66 14.38
N GLN A 237 28.78 -6.62 13.88
CA GLN A 237 28.77 -7.03 12.48
C GLN A 237 27.48 -7.76 12.09
N GLN A 238 26.99 -8.68 12.94
CA GLN A 238 25.71 -9.36 12.71
C GLN A 238 24.54 -8.38 12.79
N LEU A 239 24.56 -7.47 13.76
CA LEU A 239 23.51 -6.44 13.90
C LEU A 239 23.53 -5.44 12.74
N LYS A 240 24.70 -5.22 12.10
CA LYS A 240 24.81 -4.34 10.93
C LYS A 240 23.88 -4.78 9.80
N VAL A 241 23.76 -6.08 9.54
CA VAL A 241 22.86 -6.62 8.50
C VAL A 241 21.42 -6.14 8.71
N TYR A 242 20.98 -6.10 9.98
CA TYR A 242 19.64 -5.62 10.31
C TYR A 242 19.51 -4.10 10.21
N LYS A 243 20.54 -3.34 10.59
CA LYS A 243 20.57 -1.89 10.42
C LYS A 243 20.55 -1.48 8.95
N ASP A 244 21.21 -2.26 8.10
CA ASP A 244 21.29 -1.99 6.68
C ASP A 244 19.90 -2.03 6.02
N PHE A 245 18.92 -2.79 6.54
CA PHE A 245 17.52 -2.74 6.08
C PHE A 245 16.91 -1.34 6.12
N ASN A 246 17.37 -0.47 7.02
CA ASN A 246 16.90 0.91 7.09
C ASN A 246 17.53 1.81 6.01
N THR A 247 18.59 1.34 5.37
CA THR A 247 19.38 2.08 4.36
C THR A 247 19.27 1.51 2.96
N LEU A 248 18.69 0.31 2.81
CA LEU A 248 18.54 -0.33 1.51
C LEU A 248 17.64 0.52 0.61
N PRO A 249 18.11 0.91 -0.57
CA PRO A 249 17.24 1.52 -1.57
C PRO A 249 16.23 0.45 -2.02
N THR A 250 14.97 0.62 -1.64
CA THR A 250 13.85 -0.09 -2.27
C THR A 250 13.88 0.31 -3.75
N GLY A 251 13.94 -0.66 -4.68
CA GLY A 251 14.35 -0.49 -6.08
C GLY A 251 13.51 0.42 -7.00
N THR A 252 12.65 1.27 -6.45
CA THR A 252 11.84 2.26 -7.17
C THR A 252 11.96 3.61 -6.48
N THR A 253 12.18 4.67 -7.25
CA THR A 253 12.25 6.06 -6.78
C THR A 253 11.00 6.39 -5.96
N ARG A 254 11.09 6.33 -4.63
CA ARG A 254 9.97 6.68 -3.75
C ARG A 254 9.54 8.10 -4.04
N VAL A 255 8.29 8.29 -4.45
CA VAL A 255 7.66 9.60 -4.36
C VAL A 255 7.67 9.96 -2.88
N ARG A 256 8.32 11.07 -2.51
CA ARG A 256 8.41 11.49 -1.11
C ARG A 256 7.02 11.96 -0.67
N LEU A 257 6.26 11.03 -0.12
CA LEU A 257 4.97 11.32 0.49
C LEU A 257 5.16 12.30 1.66
N PRO A 258 4.24 13.26 1.87
CA PRO A 258 4.33 14.16 3.01
C PRO A 258 4.25 13.39 4.33
N ALA A 259 5.10 13.75 5.28
CA ALA A 259 5.24 13.05 6.56
C ALA A 259 3.96 13.06 7.43
N SER A 260 3.00 13.93 7.12
CA SER A 260 1.74 14.13 7.85
C SER A 260 0.56 13.33 7.30
N LEU A 261 0.77 12.33 6.45
CA LEU A 261 -0.32 11.51 5.92
C LEU A 261 -0.92 10.62 7.04
N PRO A 262 -2.24 10.65 7.27
CA PRO A 262 -2.89 9.76 8.21
C PRO A 262 -2.72 8.28 7.80
N PRO A 263 -2.88 7.33 8.74
CA PRO A 263 -2.94 5.91 8.40
C PRO A 263 -4.07 5.66 7.40
N LEU A 264 -3.80 4.83 6.40
CA LEU A 264 -4.81 4.40 5.43
C LEU A 264 -5.78 3.47 6.17
N ASN A 265 -7.05 3.84 6.22
CA ASN A 265 -8.12 2.98 6.77
C ASN A 265 -8.34 1.75 5.88
#